data_AF-A0AA41VD22-F1
#
_entry.id   AF-A0AA41VD22-F1
#
_cell.length_a   1.000
_cell.length_b   1.000
_cell.length_c   1.000
_cell.angle_alpha   90.00
_cell.angle_beta   90.00
_cell.angle_gamma   90.00
#
_symmetry.space_group_name_H-M   'P 1'
#
loop_
_entity.id
_entity.type
_entity.pdbx_description
1 polymer ?
#
loop_
_entity_poly.entity_id
_entity_poly.type
_entity_poly.pdbx_seq_one_letter_code
_entity_poly.pdbx_strand_id
1 'polypeptide(L)'
;LVRDLRHLLHARIPLLIFESNLQNISCDISISNLLCQIKSKFLYWITGIDERFRDMVLLIKEWAKSQHINDPKNGTLNSHSLCLLVIFHFQTCEPPILPPLRDIYEGNIADDLT
;
A
#
# COMPACT_ATOMS: atom_id res chain seq x y z
N LEU A 1 -21.44 15.00 -10.95
CA LEU A 1 -21.11 13.72 -10.28
C LEU A 1 -19.66 13.73 -9.77
N VAL A 2 -18.71 14.31 -10.52
CA VAL A 2 -17.32 14.51 -10.08
C VAL A 2 -16.86 15.95 -10.32
N ARG A 3 -15.82 16.40 -9.60
CA ARG A 3 -15.14 17.70 -9.77
C ARG A 3 -13.62 17.50 -9.85
N ASP A 4 -12.92 18.54 -10.31
CA ASP A 4 -11.45 18.58 -10.36
C ASP A 4 -10.78 17.41 -11.10
N LEU A 5 -11.34 17.04 -12.26
CA LEU A 5 -10.81 15.98 -13.12
C LEU A 5 -9.42 16.35 -13.69
N ARG A 6 -8.43 15.50 -13.45
CA ARG A 6 -7.04 15.66 -13.89
C ARG A 6 -6.55 14.39 -14.56
N HIS A 7 -5.76 14.55 -15.62
CA HIS A 7 -5.17 13.46 -16.38
C HIS A 7 -3.66 13.48 -16.22
N LEU A 8 -3.08 12.41 -15.66
CA LEU A 8 -1.63 12.23 -15.54
C LEU A 8 -1.18 11.11 -16.48
N LEU A 9 -1.25 11.37 -17.79
CA LEU A 9 -1.03 10.34 -18.82
C LEU A 9 0.45 10.00 -19.06
N HIS A 10 1.35 10.92 -18.73
CA HIS A 10 2.81 10.77 -18.94
C HIS A 10 3.55 10.24 -17.70
N ALA A 11 2.85 9.96 -16.61
CA ALA A 11 3.46 9.31 -15.44
C ALA A 11 3.79 7.84 -15.74
N ARG A 12 4.66 7.23 -14.92
CA ARG A 12 5.00 5.79 -15.03
C ARG A 12 3.76 4.89 -15.06
N ILE A 13 2.73 5.29 -14.32
CA ILE A 13 1.41 4.65 -14.32
C ILE A 13 0.42 5.76 -14.67
N PRO A 14 -0.26 5.69 -15.83
CA PRO A 14 -1.27 6.66 -16.21
C PRO A 14 -2.41 6.69 -15.19
N LEU A 15 -2.77 7.90 -14.74
CA LEU A 15 -3.81 8.10 -13.73
C LEU A 15 -4.85 9.11 -14.19
N LEU A 16 -6.11 8.81 -13.89
CA LEU A 16 -7.23 9.74 -13.88
C LEU A 16 -7.55 10.07 -12.43
N ILE A 17 -7.40 11.33 -12.04
CA ILE A 17 -7.63 11.80 -10.67
C ILE A 17 -8.85 12.71 -10.67
N PHE A 18 -9.77 12.53 -9.73
CA PHE A 18 -10.94 13.39 -9.58
C PHE A 18 -11.45 13.37 -8.14
N GLU A 19 -12.35 14.27 -7.80
CA GLU A 19 -13.04 14.25 -6.52
C GLU A 19 -14.53 13.89 -6.72
N SER A 20 -15.04 12.99 -5.89
CA SER A 20 -16.47 12.61 -5.89
C SER A 20 -17.31 13.69 -5.21
N ASN A 21 -18.28 14.28 -5.93
CA ASN A 21 -19.15 15.33 -5.37
C ASN A 21 -20.08 14.81 -4.27
N LEU A 22 -20.34 13.50 -4.23
CA LEU A 22 -21.25 12.90 -3.27
C LEU A 22 -20.59 12.66 -1.91
N GLN A 23 -19.28 12.39 -1.91
CA GLN A 23 -18.55 11.91 -0.73
C GLN A 23 -17.37 12.81 -0.33
N ASN A 24 -17.00 13.80 -1.16
CA ASN A 24 -15.79 14.62 -1.00
C ASN A 24 -14.52 13.77 -0.84
N ILE A 25 -14.41 12.71 -1.64
CA ILE A 25 -13.28 11.78 -1.65
C ILE A 25 -12.50 11.96 -2.95
N SER A 26 -11.19 12.14 -2.83
CA SER A 26 -10.26 12.09 -3.96
C SER A 26 -10.08 10.66 -4.42
N CYS A 27 -10.26 10.43 -5.71
CA CYS A 27 -10.21 9.13 -6.35
C CYS A 27 -9.13 9.11 -7.44
N ASP A 28 -8.33 8.05 -7.44
CA ASP A 28 -7.32 7.78 -8.46
C ASP A 28 -7.73 6.52 -9.23
N ILE A 29 -7.89 6.62 -10.55
CA ILE A 29 -8.17 5.49 -11.44
C ILE A 29 -6.95 5.23 -12.33
N SER A 30 -6.47 4.00 -12.31
CA SER A 30 -5.48 3.47 -13.26
C SER A 30 -6.03 2.26 -13.99
N ILE A 31 -5.59 2.02 -15.23
CA ILE A 31 -5.99 0.86 -16.03
C ILE A 31 -4.93 -0.26 -15.88
N SER A 32 -5.39 -1.49 -15.65
CA SER A 32 -4.58 -2.72 -15.68
C SER A 32 -3.29 -2.70 -14.83
N ASN A 33 -3.31 -2.03 -13.68
CA ASN A 33 -2.17 -1.97 -12.77
C ASN A 33 -2.09 -3.23 -11.89
N LEU A 34 -1.68 -4.33 -12.52
CA LEU A 34 -1.57 -5.66 -11.94
C LEU A 34 -0.66 -5.68 -10.70
N LEU A 35 0.46 -4.96 -10.74
CA LEU A 35 1.38 -4.82 -9.61
C LEU A 35 0.73 -4.20 -8.36
N CYS A 36 -0.18 -3.23 -8.55
CA CYS A 36 -0.93 -2.64 -7.43
C CYS A 36 -1.92 -3.65 -6.82
N GLN A 37 -2.57 -4.47 -7.65
CA GLN A 37 -3.49 -5.51 -7.19
C GLN A 37 -2.77 -6.55 -6.34
N ILE A 38 -1.61 -7.03 -6.80
CA ILE A 38 -0.78 -7.98 -6.03
C ILE A 38 -0.40 -7.40 -4.68
N LYS A 39 0.14 -6.18 -4.66
CA LYS A 39 0.57 -5.53 -3.41
C LYS A 39 -0.57 -5.42 -2.40
N SER A 40 -1.77 -5.10 -2.89
CA SER A 40 -2.96 -4.97 -2.05
C SER A 40 -3.42 -6.33 -1.50
N LYS A 41 -3.48 -7.37 -2.36
CA LYS A 41 -3.79 -8.75 -1.94
C LYS A 41 -2.79 -9.29 -0.93
N PHE A 42 -1.51 -9.07 -1.18
CA PHE A 42 -0.42 -9.50 -0.30
C PHE A 42 -0.52 -8.86 1.09
N LEU A 43 -0.69 -7.53 1.16
CA LEU A 43 -0.87 -6.85 2.44
C LEU A 43 -2.15 -7.31 3.17
N TYR A 44 -3.22 -7.58 2.42
CA TYR A 44 -4.46 -8.15 2.97
C TYR A 44 -4.21 -9.53 3.60
N TRP A 45 -3.47 -10.43 2.94
CA TRP A 45 -3.14 -11.73 3.51
C TRP A 45 -2.32 -11.63 4.80
N ILE A 46 -1.33 -10.72 4.84
CA ILE A 46 -0.56 -10.50 6.07
C ILE A 46 -1.45 -10.05 7.22
N THR A 47 -2.50 -9.25 6.95
CA THR A 47 -3.45 -8.86 8.01
C THR A 47 -4.23 -10.05 8.58
N GLY A 48 -4.33 -11.16 7.85
CA GLY A 48 -4.94 -12.40 8.31
C GLY A 48 -4.02 -13.31 9.11
N ILE A 49 -2.70 -13.06 9.13
CA ILE A 49 -1.73 -13.83 9.91
C ILE A 49 -1.73 -13.36 11.37
N ASP A 50 -1.65 -12.04 11.58
CA ASP A 50 -1.62 -11.44 12.92
C ASP A 50 -2.31 -10.07 12.90
N GLU A 51 -3.31 -9.88 13.77
CA GLU A 51 -4.12 -8.67 13.83
C GLU A 51 -3.31 -7.41 14.18
N ARG A 52 -2.23 -7.56 14.97
CA ARG A 52 -1.37 -6.45 15.42
C ARG A 52 -0.69 -5.76 14.25
N PHE A 53 -0.55 -6.44 13.11
CA PHE A 53 0.03 -5.86 11.91
C PHE A 53 -0.79 -4.65 11.43
N ARG A 54 -2.12 -4.77 11.43
CA ARG A 54 -3.01 -3.68 11.03
C ARG A 54 -2.84 -2.47 11.94
N ASP A 55 -2.86 -2.70 13.25
CA ASP A 55 -2.75 -1.63 14.25
C ASP A 55 -1.40 -0.92 14.15
N MET A 56 -0.31 -1.69 14.00
CA MET A 56 1.03 -1.13 13.84
C MET A 56 1.16 -0.32 12.54
N VAL A 57 0.61 -0.80 11.42
CA VAL A 57 0.61 -0.04 10.15
C VAL A 57 -0.13 1.28 10.30
N LEU A 58 -1.30 1.29 10.96
CA LEU A 58 -2.05 2.52 11.19
C LEU A 58 -1.27 3.50 12.07
N LEU A 59 -0.70 3.02 13.17
CA LEU A 59 0.13 3.82 14.07
C LEU A 59 1.32 4.46 13.34
N ILE A 60 2.10 3.65 12.61
CA ILE A 60 3.28 4.12 11.89
C ILE A 60 2.90 5.08 10.77
N LYS A 61 1.77 4.88 10.09
CA LYS A 61 1.29 5.80 9.06
C LYS A 61 0.91 7.16 9.63
N GLU A 62 0.19 7.20 10.75
CA GLU A 62 -0.18 8.46 11.40
C GLU A 62 1.05 9.16 11.98
N TRP A 63 1.97 8.42 12.61
CA TRP A 63 3.26 8.96 13.03
C TRP A 63 4.04 9.56 11.85
N ALA A 64 4.23 8.81 10.76
CA ALA A 64 4.97 9.27 9.58
C ALA A 64 4.32 10.49 8.93
N LYS A 65 2.98 10.56 8.93
CA LYS A 65 2.23 11.73 8.48
C LYS A 65 2.48 12.95 9.37
N SER A 66 2.49 12.78 10.70
CA SER A 66 2.78 13.85 11.65
C SER A 66 4.22 14.40 11.52
N GLN A 67 5.15 13.54 11.10
CA GLN A 67 6.55 13.90 10.86
C GLN A 67 6.81 14.37 9.42
N HIS A 68 5.79 14.46 8.57
CA HIS A 68 5.89 14.85 7.16
C HIS A 68 6.83 13.95 6.32
N ILE A 69 6.91 12.65 6.63
CA ILE A 69 7.78 11.67 5.95
C ILE A 69 7.00 10.58 5.18
N ASN A 70 5.73 10.83 4.89
CA ASN A 70 4.85 9.95 4.09
C ASN A 70 4.28 10.68 2.86
N ASP A 71 5.17 11.29 2.08
CA ASP A 71 4.84 11.97 0.83
C ASP A 71 5.92 11.71 -0.25
N PRO A 72 5.69 10.73 -1.13
CA PRO A 72 6.66 10.40 -2.18
C PRO A 72 6.83 11.50 -3.24
N LYS A 73 5.86 12.42 -3.38
CA LYS A 73 5.97 13.54 -4.33
C LYS A 73 7.02 14.55 -3.85
N ASN A 74 7.25 14.61 -2.55
CA ASN A 74 8.25 15.45 -1.89
C ASN A 74 9.52 14.67 -1.52
N GLY A 75 9.75 13.49 -2.11
CA GLY A 75 10.99 12.72 -1.94
C GLY A 75 11.09 11.91 -0.64
N THR A 76 9.99 11.75 0.10
CA THR A 76 9.96 10.92 1.32
C THR A 76 9.35 9.54 1.05
N LEU A 77 9.10 8.74 2.10
CA LEU A 77 8.57 7.39 1.93
C LEU A 77 7.13 7.42 1.38
N ASN A 78 6.74 6.34 0.70
CA ASN A 78 5.34 6.08 0.38
C ASN A 78 4.72 5.13 1.42
N SER A 79 3.39 5.10 1.46
CA SER A 79 2.67 4.26 2.43
C SER A 79 2.93 2.76 2.28
N HIS A 80 3.25 2.27 1.08
CA HIS A 80 3.61 0.86 0.89
C HIS A 80 4.98 0.54 1.49
N SER A 81 5.96 1.44 1.35
CA SER A 81 7.27 1.33 2.02
C SER A 81 7.13 1.28 3.54
N LEU A 82 6.23 2.07 4.13
CA LEU A 82 5.94 2.00 5.57
C LEU A 82 5.37 0.63 5.97
N CYS A 83 4.46 0.06 5.19
CA CYS A 83 3.96 -1.30 5.44
C CYS A 83 5.09 -2.33 5.41
N LEU A 84 6.01 -2.24 4.44
CA LEU A 84 7.16 -3.15 4.34
C LEU A 84 8.11 -3.03 5.54
N LEU A 85 8.31 -1.82 6.08
CA LEU A 85 9.10 -1.62 7.31
C LEU A 85 8.44 -2.28 8.52
N VAL A 86 7.11 -2.22 8.64
CA VAL A 86 6.37 -2.91 9.70
C VAL A 86 6.50 -4.43 9.55
N ILE A 87 6.35 -4.96 8.32
CA ILE A 87 6.56 -6.39 8.04
C ILE A 87 7.95 -6.82 8.47
N PHE A 88 8.98 -6.07 8.04
CA PHE A 88 10.36 -6.34 8.40
C PHE A 88 10.57 -6.33 9.92
N HIS A 89 10.02 -5.35 10.62
CA HIS A 89 10.07 -5.30 12.08
C HIS A 89 9.43 -6.54 12.72
N PHE A 90 8.26 -6.95 12.25
CA PHE A 90 7.57 -8.14 12.76
C PHE A 90 8.30 -9.45 12.44
N GLN A 91 9.12 -9.49 11.40
CA GLN A 91 9.96 -10.65 11.06
C GLN A 91 11.27 -10.71 11.86
N THR A 92 11.72 -9.58 12.39
CA THR A 92 13.06 -9.45 13.03
C THR A 92 13.00 -9.16 14.52
N CYS A 93 11.82 -8.87 15.07
CA CYS A 93 11.62 -8.75 16.50
C CYS A 93 11.80 -10.12 17.19
N GLU A 94 12.05 -10.08 18.50
CA GLU A 94 12.23 -11.29 19.31
C GLU A 94 11.12 -11.39 20.37
N PRO A 95 10.25 -12.42 20.34
CA PRO A 95 10.14 -13.45 19.30
C PRO A 95 9.54 -12.89 17.99
N PRO A 96 9.88 -13.48 16.82
CA PRO A 96 9.33 -13.04 15.54
C PRO A 96 7.82 -13.26 15.50
N ILE A 97 7.09 -12.23 15.07
CA ILE A 97 5.63 -12.23 14.96
C ILE A 97 5.19 -12.78 13.60
N LEU A 98 5.87 -12.37 12.53
CA LEU A 98 5.59 -12.86 11.18
C LEU A 98 6.69 -13.85 10.75
N PRO A 99 6.32 -14.90 10.00
CA PRO A 99 7.31 -15.77 9.38
C PRO A 99 8.01 -15.07 8.20
N PRO A 100 9.12 -15.62 7.70
CA PRO A 100 9.74 -15.17 6.46
C PRO A 100 8.75 -15.11 5.29
N LEU A 101 8.88 -14.12 4.40
CA LEU A 101 7.90 -13.91 3.31
C LEU A 101 7.74 -15.12 2.39
N ARG A 102 8.81 -15.87 2.15
CA ARG A 102 8.80 -17.12 1.37
C ARG A 102 7.87 -18.20 1.94
N ASP A 103 7.61 -18.15 3.25
CA ASP A 103 6.76 -19.12 3.94
C ASP A 103 5.30 -18.62 4.00
N ILE A 104 5.06 -17.33 3.72
CA ILE A 104 3.72 -16.73 3.60
C ILE A 104 3.15 -16.94 2.19
N TYR A 105 4.01 -17.12 1.19
CA TYR A 105 3.60 -17.28 -0.19
C TYR A 105 4.50 -18.29 -0.91
N GLU A 106 3.99 -19.51 -1.07
CA GLU A 106 4.67 -20.61 -1.78
C GLU A 106 4.54 -20.52 -3.32
N GLY A 107 3.62 -19.69 -3.82
CA GLY A 107 3.38 -19.53 -5.25
C GLY A 107 4.42 -18.66 -5.95
N ASN A 108 4.36 -18.63 -7.28
CA ASN A 108 4.97 -17.57 -8.06
C ASN A 108 3.88 -16.52 -8.34
N ILE A 109 4.06 -15.30 -7.82
CA ILE A 109 3.08 -14.20 -7.99
C ILE A 109 2.81 -13.95 -9.47
N ALA A 110 3.76 -14.26 -10.37
CA ALA A 110 3.57 -14.12 -11.80
C ALA A 110 2.48 -15.06 -12.37
N ASP A 111 2.28 -16.23 -11.77
CA ASP A 111 1.37 -17.27 -12.26
C ASP A 111 -0.10 -16.97 -11.87
N ASP A 112 -0.33 -16.28 -10.74
CA ASP A 112 -1.65 -15.83 -10.27
C ASP A 112 -2.23 -14.64 -11.08
N LEU A 113 -1.52 -14.21 -12.13
CA LEU A 113 -1.81 -13.01 -12.91
C LEU A 113 -1.99 -13.29 -14.41
N THR A 114 -1.73 -14.53 -14.82
CA THR A 114 -2.04 -15.09 -16.14
C THR A 114 -3.35 -15.84 -16.11
#